data_AF-A0A847JEA7-F1
#
_entry.id   AF-A0A847JEA7-F1
#
_cell.length_a   1.000
_cell.length_b   1.000
_cell.length_c   1.000
_cell.angle_alpha   90.00
_cell.angle_beta   90.00
_cell.angle_gamma   90.00
#
_symmetry.space_group_name_H-M   'P 1'
#
loop_
_entity.id
_entity.type
_entity.pdbx_description
1 polymer ?
#
loop_
_entity_poly.entity_id
_entity_poly.type
_entity_poly.pdbx_seq_one_letter_code
_entity_poly.pdbx_strand_id
1 'polypeptide(L)'
;RAAMAASGADAPMIGRAACGQPWLPGAVGRALRGEAPIATPRGPALGDLIKEHHAAMLSHHGISVGLRAARKHLAWYLDAAIAADGLVVAGETRKALLTTEDPAVVADLLDDIFSDETERRAA
;
A
#
# COMPACT_ATOMS: atom_id res chain seq x y z
N ARG A 1 -7.16 -18.33 11.20
CA ARG A 1 -8.30 -19.28 11.25
C ARG A 1 -9.10 -19.21 12.57
N ALA A 2 -8.51 -18.79 13.70
CA ALA A 2 -9.20 -18.70 15.00
C ALA A 2 -10.56 -17.98 14.98
N ALA A 3 -10.65 -16.81 14.33
CA ALA A 3 -11.91 -16.05 14.25
C ALA A 3 -13.07 -16.86 13.62
N MET A 4 -12.81 -17.60 12.54
CA MET A 4 -13.81 -18.45 11.89
C MET A 4 -14.19 -19.65 12.77
N ALA A 5 -13.21 -20.26 13.43
CA ALA A 5 -13.46 -21.37 14.34
C ALA A 5 -14.35 -20.97 15.53
N ALA A 6 -14.19 -19.73 16.02
CA ALA A 6 -14.99 -19.20 17.12
C ALA A 6 -16.41 -18.77 16.69
N SER A 7 -16.59 -18.30 15.45
CA SER A 7 -17.88 -17.78 14.98
C SER A 7 -18.72 -18.79 14.19
N GLY A 8 -18.11 -19.85 13.66
CA GLY A 8 -18.74 -20.73 12.68
C GLY A 8 -18.92 -20.11 11.29
N ALA A 9 -18.29 -18.96 11.02
CA ALA A 9 -18.39 -18.28 9.73
C ALA A 9 -17.51 -18.95 8.65
N ASP A 10 -18.00 -18.97 7.41
CA ASP A 10 -17.28 -19.53 6.26
C ASP A 10 -16.08 -18.69 5.81
N ALA A 11 -16.13 -17.37 6.04
CA ALA A 11 -15.08 -16.44 5.65
C ALA A 11 -15.01 -15.21 6.57
N PRO A 12 -13.82 -14.60 6.75
CA PRO A 12 -13.68 -13.35 7.48
C PRO A 12 -13.90 -12.13 6.57
N MET A 13 -14.47 -11.07 7.13
CA MET A 13 -14.41 -9.73 6.53
C MET A 13 -13.10 -9.03 6.95
N ILE A 14 -12.35 -8.49 6.00
CA ILE A 14 -11.09 -7.77 6.26
C ILE A 14 -11.31 -6.29 5.96
N GLY A 15 -11.30 -5.47 7.01
CA GLY A 15 -11.42 -4.01 6.92
C GLY A 15 -10.05 -3.32 6.99
N ARG A 16 -9.76 -2.70 8.14
CA ARG A 16 -8.56 -1.87 8.37
C ARG A 16 -7.23 -2.53 8.05
N ALA A 17 -7.11 -3.85 8.17
CA ALA A 17 -5.88 -4.55 7.84
C ALA A 17 -5.53 -4.49 6.33
N ALA A 18 -6.51 -4.28 5.45
CA ALA A 18 -6.28 -4.10 4.02
C ALA A 18 -5.88 -2.66 3.64
N CYS A 19 -5.98 -1.69 4.56
CA CYS A 19 -5.52 -0.32 4.32
C CYS A 19 -4.00 -0.31 4.12
N GLY A 20 -3.54 0.10 2.94
CA GLY A 20 -2.12 0.03 2.54
C GLY A 20 -1.66 -1.35 2.06
N GLN A 21 -2.56 -2.35 2.06
CA GLN A 21 -2.29 -3.72 1.62
C GLN A 21 -3.50 -4.28 0.83
N PRO A 22 -3.85 -3.71 -0.34
CA PRO A 22 -5.04 -4.13 -1.08
C PRO A 22 -5.00 -5.59 -1.55
N TRP A 23 -3.83 -6.21 -1.62
CA TRP A 23 -3.66 -7.64 -1.93
C TRP A 23 -3.99 -8.57 -0.75
N LEU A 24 -4.05 -8.06 0.49
CA LEU A 24 -4.22 -8.89 1.70
C LEU A 24 -5.49 -9.76 1.68
N PRO A 25 -6.68 -9.26 1.30
CA PRO A 25 -7.87 -10.11 1.23
C PRO A 25 -7.71 -11.27 0.25
N GLY A 26 -7.09 -11.02 -0.90
CA GLY A 26 -6.76 -12.06 -1.88
C GLY A 26 -5.80 -13.10 -1.30
N ALA A 27 -4.73 -12.66 -0.64
CA ALA A 27 -3.77 -13.54 0.00
C ALA A 27 -4.40 -14.41 1.10
N VAL A 28 -5.27 -13.84 1.94
CA VAL A 28 -6.03 -14.60 2.95
C VAL A 28 -6.96 -15.61 2.28
N GLY A 29 -7.71 -15.21 1.25
CA GLY A 29 -8.59 -16.11 0.52
C GLY A 29 -7.86 -17.33 -0.06
N ARG A 30 -6.69 -17.13 -0.67
CA ARG A 30 -5.85 -18.23 -1.19
C ARG A 30 -5.36 -19.14 -0.07
N ALA A 31 -4.87 -18.57 1.03
CA ALA A 31 -4.43 -19.34 2.19
C ALA A 31 -5.56 -20.16 2.84
N LEU A 32 -6.79 -19.65 2.81
CA LEU A 32 -7.96 -20.39 3.30
C LEU A 32 -8.28 -21.63 2.44
N ARG A 33 -8.11 -21.52 1.12
CA ARG A 33 -8.31 -22.61 0.14
C ARG A 33 -7.10 -23.53 -0.03
N GLY A 34 -5.97 -23.26 0.64
CA GLY A 34 -4.75 -24.05 0.51
C GLY A 34 -3.99 -23.82 -0.80
N GLU A 35 -4.23 -22.69 -1.46
CA GLU A 35 -3.52 -22.32 -2.68
C GLU A 35 -2.16 -21.68 -2.38
N ALA A 36 -1.29 -21.64 -3.39
CA ALA A 36 -0.01 -20.95 -3.31
C ALA A 36 -0.18 -19.45 -2.94
N PRO A 37 0.73 -18.89 -2.13
CA PRO A 37 0.66 -17.49 -1.72
C PRO A 37 0.83 -16.54 -2.92
N ILE A 38 0.28 -15.34 -2.78
CA ILE A 38 0.54 -14.23 -3.71
C ILE A 38 1.85 -13.57 -3.29
N ALA A 39 2.70 -13.21 -4.25
CA ALA A 39 3.88 -12.40 -3.97
C ALA A 39 3.43 -11.04 -3.41
N THR A 40 3.86 -10.71 -2.20
CA THR A 40 3.67 -9.38 -1.62
C THR A 40 4.55 -8.39 -2.37
N PRO A 41 4.00 -7.33 -3.00
CA PRO A 41 4.80 -6.32 -3.66
C PRO A 41 5.66 -5.58 -2.63
N ARG A 42 6.91 -5.29 -3.01
CA ARG A 42 7.92 -4.63 -2.19
C ARG A 42 8.81 -3.76 -3.07
N GLY A 43 9.51 -2.79 -2.47
CA GLY A 43 10.44 -1.92 -3.18
C GLY A 43 9.79 -1.29 -4.42
N PRO A 44 10.47 -1.29 -5.58
CA PRO A 44 9.95 -0.66 -6.80
C PRO A 44 8.57 -1.19 -7.23
N ALA A 45 8.32 -2.50 -7.09
CA ALA A 45 7.03 -3.08 -7.44
C ALA A 45 5.88 -2.59 -6.55
N LEU A 46 6.16 -2.25 -5.28
CA LEU A 46 5.19 -1.58 -4.42
C LEU A 46 4.98 -0.13 -4.85
N GLY A 47 6.05 0.60 -5.18
CA GLY A 47 5.99 1.95 -5.73
C GLY A 47 5.09 2.02 -6.98
N ASP A 48 5.29 1.11 -7.93
CA ASP A 48 4.48 1.01 -9.16
C ASP A 48 3.00 0.76 -8.87
N LEU A 49 2.69 -0.17 -7.95
CA LEU A 49 1.31 -0.42 -7.53
C LEU A 49 0.66 0.83 -6.91
N ILE A 50 1.40 1.57 -6.08
CA ILE A 50 0.89 2.79 -5.46
C ILE A 50 0.65 3.87 -6.50
N LYS A 51 1.54 4.03 -7.48
CA LYS A 51 1.37 4.97 -8.60
C LYS A 51 0.14 4.63 -9.44
N GLU A 52 -0.07 3.35 -9.78
CA GLU A 52 -1.26 2.89 -10.49
C GLU A 52 -2.54 3.23 -9.71
N HIS A 53 -2.57 2.90 -8.42
CA HIS A 53 -3.73 3.19 -7.57
C HIS A 53 -3.97 4.71 -7.42
N HIS A 54 -2.90 5.50 -7.29
CA HIS A 54 -2.98 6.95 -7.27
C HIS A 54 -3.60 7.50 -8.56
N ALA A 55 -3.09 7.08 -9.71
CA ALA A 55 -3.63 7.48 -11.01
C ALA A 55 -5.11 7.07 -11.18
N ALA A 56 -5.50 5.88 -10.72
CA ALA A 56 -6.89 5.43 -10.73
C ALA A 56 -7.81 6.33 -9.89
N MET A 57 -7.37 6.76 -8.69
CA MET A 57 -8.12 7.71 -7.87
C MET A 57 -8.29 9.07 -8.54
N LEU A 58 -7.25 9.57 -9.21
CA LEU A 58 -7.32 10.84 -9.95
C LEU A 58 -8.26 10.74 -11.15
N SER A 59 -8.21 9.63 -11.89
CA SER A 59 -9.12 9.38 -13.00
C SER A 59 -10.58 9.30 -12.55
N HIS A 60 -10.83 8.65 -11.42
CA HIS A 60 -12.19 8.44 -10.91
C HIS A 60 -12.81 9.70 -10.28
N HIS A 61 -12.02 10.46 -9.50
CA HIS A 61 -12.53 11.60 -8.74
C HIS A 61 -12.24 12.97 -9.38
N GLY A 62 -11.43 13.02 -10.45
CA GLY A 62 -10.81 14.23 -10.95
C GLY A 62 -9.63 14.67 -10.07
N ILE A 63 -8.71 15.47 -10.62
CA ILE A 63 -7.42 15.76 -9.99
C ILE A 63 -7.57 16.37 -8.58
N SER A 64 -8.35 17.45 -8.43
CA SER A 64 -8.45 18.17 -7.15
C SER A 64 -9.03 17.32 -6.01
N VAL A 65 -10.12 16.58 -6.27
CA VAL A 65 -10.75 15.72 -5.27
C VAL A 65 -9.93 14.45 -5.06
N GLY A 66 -9.42 13.87 -6.15
CA GLY A 66 -8.61 12.66 -6.14
C GLY A 66 -7.35 12.82 -5.29
N LEU A 67 -6.62 13.93 -5.42
CA LEU A 67 -5.44 14.21 -4.60
C LEU A 67 -5.78 14.23 -3.11
N ARG A 68 -6.85 14.93 -2.70
CA ARG A 68 -7.29 14.96 -1.29
C ARG A 68 -7.74 13.59 -0.79
N ALA A 69 -8.47 12.84 -1.61
CA ALA A 69 -8.93 11.49 -1.29
C ALA A 69 -7.75 10.51 -1.13
N ALA A 70 -6.72 10.64 -1.98
CA ALA A 70 -5.56 9.77 -2.03
C ALA A 70 -4.65 9.89 -0.80
N ARG A 71 -4.59 11.04 -0.12
CA ARG A 71 -3.67 11.29 1.01
C ARG A 71 -3.70 10.19 2.06
N LYS A 72 -4.90 9.74 2.46
CA LYS A 72 -5.03 8.67 3.46
C LYS A 72 -4.51 7.32 2.94
N HIS A 73 -4.69 7.04 1.65
CA HIS A 73 -4.22 5.80 1.03
C HIS A 73 -2.70 5.79 0.95
N LEU A 74 -2.09 6.89 0.52
CA LEU A 74 -0.63 7.08 0.52
C LEU A 74 -0.05 6.91 1.93
N ALA A 75 -0.68 7.53 2.94
CA ALA A 75 -0.28 7.36 4.33
C ALA A 75 -0.35 5.90 4.78
N TRP A 76 -1.44 5.19 4.46
CA TRP A 76 -1.57 3.77 4.80
C TRP A 76 -0.51 2.89 4.14
N TYR A 77 -0.14 3.16 2.88
CA TYR A 77 0.94 2.42 2.21
C TYR A 77 2.28 2.64 2.90
N LEU A 78 2.62 3.88 3.24
CA LEU A 78 3.86 4.17 3.98
C LEU A 78 3.87 3.45 5.33
N ASP A 79 2.77 3.55 6.09
CA ASP A 79 2.66 2.91 7.41
C ASP A 79 2.78 1.37 7.31
N ALA A 80 2.17 0.77 6.28
CA ALA A 80 2.27 -0.65 6.01
C ALA A 80 3.70 -1.07 5.61
N ALA A 81 4.38 -0.29 4.77
CA ALA A 81 5.75 -0.56 4.34
C ALA A 81 6.77 -0.37 5.49
N ILE A 82 6.58 0.65 6.34
CA ILE A 82 7.37 0.84 7.57
C ILE A 82 7.22 -0.38 8.47
N ALA A 83 5.99 -0.83 8.72
CA ALA A 83 5.72 -1.95 9.62
C ALA A 83 6.20 -3.31 9.07
N ALA A 84 6.06 -3.54 7.76
CA ALA A 84 6.40 -4.82 7.15
C ALA A 84 7.88 -4.93 6.75
N ASP A 85 8.45 -3.83 6.26
CA ASP A 85 9.76 -3.82 5.62
C ASP A 85 10.82 -2.98 6.35
N GLY A 86 10.43 -2.18 7.34
CA GLY A 86 11.36 -1.28 8.03
C GLY A 86 11.72 -0.07 7.18
N LEU A 87 10.90 0.26 6.19
CA LEU A 87 11.07 1.44 5.35
C LEU A 87 11.28 2.67 6.23
N VAL A 88 12.28 3.48 5.90
CA VAL A 88 12.54 4.75 6.60
C VAL A 88 12.23 5.89 5.65
N VAL A 89 11.25 6.72 6.01
CA VAL A 89 10.84 7.91 5.25
C VAL A 89 11.05 9.14 6.11
N ALA A 90 11.82 10.10 5.62
CA ALA A 90 12.02 11.37 6.33
C ALA A 90 10.68 12.12 6.49
N GLY A 91 10.51 12.81 7.63
CA GLY A 91 9.27 13.53 7.94
C GLY A 91 8.87 14.56 6.88
N GLU A 92 9.85 15.28 6.32
CA GLU A 92 9.62 16.24 5.23
C GLU A 92 9.22 15.56 3.92
N THR A 93 9.82 14.42 3.55
CA THR A 93 9.42 13.63 2.38
C THR A 93 7.99 13.12 2.53
N ARG A 94 7.64 12.57 3.72
CA ARG A 94 6.28 12.12 4.03
C ARG A 94 5.29 13.28 3.94
N LYS A 95 5.63 14.45 4.50
CA LYS A 95 4.80 15.65 4.44
C LYS A 95 4.59 16.09 2.99
N ALA A 96 5.66 16.22 2.21
CA ALA A 96 5.59 16.61 0.80
C ALA A 96 4.68 15.69 -0.02
N LEU A 97 4.84 14.37 0.13
CA LEU A 97 3.99 13.37 -0.55
C LEU A 97 2.51 13.55 -0.21
N LEU A 98 2.19 13.85 1.05
CA LEU A 98 0.81 13.94 1.53
C LEU A 98 0.16 15.31 1.31
N THR A 99 0.94 16.35 0.98
CA THR A 99 0.41 17.72 0.85
C THR A 99 0.55 18.33 -0.54
N THR A 100 1.39 17.76 -1.42
CA THR A 100 1.53 18.26 -2.79
C THR A 100 0.18 18.26 -3.54
N GLU A 101 0.02 19.24 -4.43
CA GLU A 101 -1.13 19.35 -5.34
C GLU A 101 -0.77 18.97 -6.78
N ASP A 102 0.46 18.49 -7.01
CA ASP A 102 0.95 18.06 -8.31
C ASP A 102 1.09 16.52 -8.37
N PRO A 103 0.30 15.83 -9.21
CA PRO A 103 0.41 14.39 -9.41
C PRO A 103 1.79 13.90 -9.87
N ALA A 104 2.55 14.71 -10.62
CA ALA A 104 3.88 14.32 -11.07
C ALA A 104 4.84 14.24 -9.89
N VAL A 105 4.78 15.22 -8.98
CA VAL A 105 5.58 15.23 -7.73
C VAL A 105 5.24 14.01 -6.86
N VAL A 106 3.98 13.55 -6.84
CA VAL A 106 3.62 12.31 -6.14
C VAL A 106 4.34 11.10 -6.75
N ALA A 107 4.37 10.99 -8.08
CA ALA A 107 5.03 9.88 -8.77
C ALA A 107 6.54 9.87 -8.51
N ASP A 108 7.20 11.02 -8.64
CA ASP A 108 8.65 11.15 -8.42
C ASP A 108 9.03 10.79 -6.97
N LEU A 109 8.27 11.29 -5.99
CA LEU A 109 8.49 10.96 -4.58
C LEU A 109 8.28 9.47 -4.29
N LEU A 110 7.33 8.81 -4.95
CA LEU A 110 7.13 7.37 -4.80
C LEU A 110 8.30 6.59 -5.39
N ASP A 111 8.83 7.01 -6.53
CA ASP A 111 10.02 6.40 -7.11
C ASP A 111 11.23 6.56 -6.18
N ASP A 112 11.45 7.75 -5.63
CA ASP A 112 12.53 8.00 -4.67
C ASP A 112 12.38 7.20 -3.36
N ILE A 113 11.17 7.09 -2.83
CA ILE A 113 10.91 6.35 -1.58
C ILE A 113 11.15 4.85 -1.77
N PHE A 114 10.83 4.30 -2.94
CA PHE A 114 10.80 2.85 -3.19
C PHE A 114 11.94 2.34 -4.09
N SER A 115 12.86 3.20 -4.56
CA SER A 115 13.98 2.85 -5.45
C SER A 115 15.02 1.91 -4.81
N ASP A 116 15.37 2.12 -3.53
CA ASP A 116 16.53 1.49 -2.88
C ASP A 116 16.21 0.61 -1.65
N GLU A 117 15.16 -0.21 -1.74
CA GLU A 117 14.88 -1.21 -0.69
C GLU A 117 15.61 -2.55 -0.94
N THR A 118 16.26 -2.70 -2.09
CA THR A 118 16.98 -3.93 -2.46
C THR A 118 18.40 -3.97 -1.87
N GLU A 119 19.06 -2.81 -1.72
CA GLU A 119 20.45 -2.74 -1.22
C GLU A 119 20.55 -2.72 0.32
N ARG A 120 19.58 -2.11 1.02
CA ARG A 120 19.61 -1.98 2.49
C ARG A 120 19.43 -3.29 3.28
N ARG A 121 19.14 -4.41 2.61
CA ARG A 121 19.02 -5.75 3.22
C ARG A 121 20.12 -6.73 2.80
N ALA A 122 21.02 -6.33 1.91
CA ALA A 122 22.18 -7.12 1.50
C ALA A 122 23.48 -6.75 2.25
N ALA A 123 23.41 -5.77 3.16
CA ALA A 123 24.48 -5.34 4.07
C ALA A 123 24.12 -5.68 5.53
#